data_AF-A0A523X2L4-F1
#
_entry.id   AF-A0A523X2L4-F1
#
_cell.length_a   1.000
_cell.length_b   1.000
_cell.length_c   1.000
_cell.angle_alpha   90.00
_cell.angle_beta   90.00
_cell.angle_gamma   90.00
#
_symmetry.space_group_name_H-M   'P 1'
#
loop_
_entity.id
_entity.type
_entity.pdbx_description
1 polymer ?
#
loop_
_entity_poly.entity_id
_entity_poly.type
_entity_poly.pdbx_seq_one_letter_code
_entity_poly.pdbx_strand_id
1 'polypeptide(L)'
;MKKKVSVLIFLLSFISGLSTLNAADIKGKVTLSPEGKPYTRGLILLQAIGGEECREAKIDEQGNFFYQDITPGKYSLWMDLYSATPSGGEEREIEIKEETETLELNLSISLSFMDKALVFTKETSDFIWFPLMVGFLLLIGIVLTIFTRLIQVRRLILSLKMVLRGALHKDKSEKEEGDISPYAALMTALAATVGNGNIAGVATAIATGGPGAPVWMWIAGFFGMATKYAEGFLGVRFRIKNERGEMSGGPMYYARHGIKNETLAKFMGMFFAICGAFTCLFGTGNMAQSNSMALVFNDQFGVPFWLTGIVISTLVGAVVLGGIKRIGGVSERLVPTMIILYFGGALVVILANFVNIPAAFAVIFKSAFSVKAIGGGMIGASVKQAISIGVRRGLLSNESGLGSAAIAQSASKSSHPPRNGLIAMTGTFIDTLVVNTLTTLTIVITGMYLKTAVFGAPEGLTSTALTAAAFDSVIPFGGYIIALSSLLFGYSTLLGWCYYGEKCLEYIFGVRIVHPYRIAFIILIFVGANIQGPHLNIVWYIGDMANAFMAFPNLVCLIILGRMVGKVTTKYFYKKNT
;
A
#
# COMPACT_ATOMS: atom_id res chain seq x y z
N MET A 1 23.85 -19.49 -18.78
CA MET A 1 24.21 -19.76 -17.36
C MET A 1 24.55 -18.52 -16.54
N LYS A 2 25.36 -17.56 -17.01
CA LYS A 2 25.72 -16.34 -16.26
C LYS A 2 24.54 -15.46 -15.79
N LYS A 3 23.36 -15.51 -16.44
CA LYS A 3 22.14 -14.79 -16.00
C LYS A 3 21.37 -15.46 -14.85
N LYS A 4 21.52 -16.78 -14.64
CA LYS A 4 20.96 -17.46 -13.45
C LYS A 4 21.78 -17.16 -12.19
N VAL A 5 23.06 -16.82 -12.38
CA VAL A 5 23.99 -16.46 -11.30
C VAL A 5 23.65 -15.10 -10.69
N SER A 6 23.10 -14.12 -11.43
CA SER A 6 22.70 -12.83 -10.82
C SER A 6 21.49 -12.92 -9.89
N VAL A 7 20.54 -13.82 -10.16
CA VAL A 7 19.41 -14.08 -9.23
C VAL A 7 19.92 -14.81 -7.99
N LEU A 8 20.87 -15.75 -8.18
CA LEU A 8 21.54 -16.41 -7.06
C LEU A 8 22.42 -15.46 -6.25
N ILE A 9 23.10 -14.49 -6.88
CA ILE A 9 23.86 -13.44 -6.20
C ILE A 9 22.94 -12.50 -5.42
N PHE A 10 21.76 -12.13 -5.97
CA PHE A 10 20.77 -11.35 -5.22
C PHE A 10 20.23 -12.13 -4.01
N LEU A 11 19.93 -13.42 -4.17
CA LEU A 11 19.57 -14.33 -3.08
C LEU A 11 20.72 -14.53 -2.08
N LEU A 12 21.98 -14.59 -2.52
CA LEU A 12 23.15 -14.71 -1.66
C LEU A 12 23.46 -13.39 -0.94
N SER A 13 23.17 -12.24 -1.54
CA SER A 13 23.23 -10.92 -0.90
C SER A 13 22.10 -10.76 0.13
N PHE A 14 20.92 -11.33 -0.16
CA PHE A 14 19.81 -11.45 0.77
C PHE A 14 20.21 -12.30 1.99
N ILE A 15 20.84 -13.45 1.75
CA ILE A 15 21.37 -14.35 2.80
C ILE A 15 22.55 -13.71 3.56
N SER A 16 23.44 -12.96 2.90
CA SER A 16 24.57 -12.30 3.56
C SER A 16 24.13 -11.11 4.42
N GLY A 17 23.08 -10.38 4.03
CA GLY A 17 22.47 -9.34 4.87
C GLY A 17 21.76 -9.91 6.12
N LEU A 18 21.15 -11.08 6.00
CA LEU A 18 20.61 -11.85 7.13
C LEU A 18 21.71 -12.30 8.11
N SER A 19 22.92 -12.55 7.61
CA SER A 19 24.07 -12.96 8.43
C SER A 19 24.78 -11.82 9.18
N THR A 20 24.49 -10.55 8.85
CA THR A 20 25.07 -9.40 9.56
C THR A 20 24.26 -8.95 10.79
N LEU A 21 23.04 -9.47 10.98
CA LEU A 21 22.30 -9.34 12.24
C LEU A 21 22.75 -10.46 13.18
N ASN A 22 23.92 -10.27 13.81
CA ASN A 22 24.36 -11.15 14.88
C ASN A 22 23.42 -11.03 16.09
N ALA A 23 23.24 -12.13 16.84
CA ALA A 23 22.63 -12.04 18.16
C ALA A 23 23.41 -10.99 18.95
N ALA A 24 22.74 -9.90 19.32
CA ALA A 24 23.34 -8.90 20.18
C ALA A 24 23.09 -9.38 21.61
N ASP A 25 24.17 -9.71 22.32
CA ASP A 25 24.14 -9.64 23.77
C ASP A 25 23.94 -8.17 24.12
N ILE A 26 22.71 -7.79 24.50
CA ILE A 26 22.52 -6.51 25.18
C ILE A 26 22.99 -6.75 26.60
N LYS A 27 24.29 -6.55 26.82
CA LYS A 27 24.84 -6.34 28.16
C LYS A 27 24.49 -4.92 28.57
N GLY A 28 23.25 -4.75 29.00
CA GLY A 28 22.76 -3.53 29.62
C GLY A 28 22.40 -3.87 31.05
N LYS A 29 23.14 -3.29 31.99
CA LYS A 29 22.79 -3.32 33.41
C LYS A 29 21.48 -2.51 33.54
N VAL A 30 20.35 -3.11 33.92
CA VAL A 30 19.11 -2.36 34.21
C VAL A 30 19.32 -1.68 35.55
N THR A 31 20.01 -0.55 35.50
CA THR A 31 20.59 0.15 36.64
C THR A 31 20.05 1.55 36.62
N LEU A 32 19.74 2.08 37.78
CA LEU A 32 19.75 3.52 38.01
C LEU A 32 21.23 4.00 37.96
N SER A 33 21.88 4.00 36.78
CA SER A 33 23.24 4.52 36.44
C SER A 33 24.49 3.77 37.01
N PRO A 34 25.75 3.96 36.52
CA PRO A 34 26.28 3.94 35.14
C PRO A 34 27.46 2.94 34.92
N GLU A 35 27.61 2.44 33.68
CA GLU A 35 28.81 2.44 32.81
C GLU A 35 28.74 1.34 31.73
N GLY A 36 28.66 1.73 30.45
CA GLY A 36 28.82 0.83 29.30
C GLY A 36 27.96 1.17 28.07
N LYS A 37 28.51 1.05 26.85
CA LYS A 37 27.82 1.42 25.60
C LYS A 37 26.83 0.32 25.14
N PRO A 38 25.52 0.61 24.93
CA PRO A 38 24.54 -0.36 24.46
C PRO A 38 24.35 -0.36 22.95
N TYR A 39 23.79 -1.46 22.44
CA TYR A 39 23.24 -1.59 21.10
C TYR A 39 22.02 -0.66 20.93
N THR A 40 21.93 0.05 19.80
CA THR A 40 21.13 1.29 19.70
C THR A 40 19.71 1.13 19.11
N ARG A 41 19.20 -0.09 18.89
CA ARG A 41 17.91 -0.28 18.18
C ARG A 41 17.10 -1.47 18.71
N GLY A 42 16.09 -1.17 19.53
CA GLY A 42 15.09 -2.07 20.14
C GLY A 42 14.41 -1.35 21.33
N LEU A 43 13.12 -1.57 21.58
CA LEU A 43 12.41 -1.12 22.78
C LEU A 43 12.47 -2.22 23.82
N ILE A 44 12.91 -1.92 25.05
CA ILE A 44 12.73 -2.86 26.16
C ILE A 44 11.39 -2.54 26.81
N LEU A 45 10.55 -3.56 26.94
CA LEU A 45 9.18 -3.47 27.41
C LEU A 45 9.03 -4.22 28.74
N LEU A 46 8.27 -3.62 29.65
CA LEU A 46 7.97 -4.16 30.97
C LEU A 46 6.46 -4.14 31.23
N GLN A 47 5.88 -5.27 31.61
CA GLN A 47 4.46 -5.40 31.93
C GLN A 47 4.27 -6.09 33.28
N ALA A 48 3.36 -5.58 34.12
CA ALA A 48 3.02 -6.25 35.37
C ALA A 48 2.30 -7.57 35.09
N ILE A 49 2.64 -8.65 35.79
CA ILE A 49 1.95 -9.94 35.62
C ILE A 49 0.50 -9.79 36.07
N GLY A 50 -0.44 -9.95 35.13
CA GLY A 50 -1.88 -9.74 35.36
C GLY A 50 -2.37 -8.30 35.14
N GLY A 51 -1.51 -7.38 34.72
CA GLY A 51 -1.87 -6.02 34.30
C GLY A 51 -1.86 -5.86 32.77
N GLU A 52 -2.70 -4.97 32.25
CA GLU A 52 -2.78 -4.69 30.81
C GLU A 52 -1.77 -3.62 30.36
N GLU A 53 -1.17 -2.86 31.29
CA GLU A 53 -0.26 -1.77 30.96
C GLU A 53 1.17 -2.25 30.72
N CYS A 54 1.66 -1.97 29.50
CA CYS A 54 3.04 -2.19 29.10
C CYS A 54 3.81 -0.86 29.12
N ARG A 55 5.03 -0.86 29.66
CA ARG A 55 5.89 0.32 29.82
C ARG A 55 7.15 0.19 28.98
N GLU A 56 7.51 1.26 28.29
CA GLU A 56 8.76 1.36 27.53
C GLU A 56 9.92 1.87 28.40
N ALA A 57 11.08 1.24 28.26
CA ALA A 57 12.30 1.70 28.89
C ALA A 57 12.76 3.03 28.29
N LYS A 58 13.02 4.01 29.15
CA LYS A 58 13.74 5.24 28.77
C LYS A 58 15.24 4.96 28.78
N ILE A 59 15.98 5.68 27.94
CA ILE A 59 17.44 5.59 27.86
C ILE A 59 18.01 6.88 28.45
N ASP A 60 18.90 6.75 29.44
CA ASP A 60 19.59 7.90 30.03
C ASP A 60 20.77 8.37 29.15
N GLU A 61 21.41 9.49 29.53
CA GLU A 61 22.59 10.01 28.81
C GLU A 61 23.80 9.05 28.82
N GLN A 62 23.77 8.01 29.67
CA GLN A 62 24.81 6.99 29.80
C GLN A 62 24.47 5.68 29.05
N GLY A 63 23.28 5.58 28.45
CA GLY A 63 22.82 4.41 27.70
C GLY A 63 22.09 3.35 28.52
N ASN A 64 21.85 3.56 29.81
CA ASN A 64 21.13 2.58 30.62
C ASN A 64 19.62 2.67 30.38
N PHE A 65 18.97 1.52 30.42
CA PHE A 65 17.51 1.41 30.35
C PHE A 65 16.92 1.60 31.76
N PHE A 66 15.99 2.53 31.92
CA PHE A 66 15.31 2.78 33.19
C PHE A 66 13.80 2.97 32.99
N TYR A 67 13.06 2.65 34.04
CA TYR A 67 11.61 2.83 34.13
C TYR A 67 11.30 3.73 35.34
N GLN A 68 10.26 4.55 35.21
CA GLN A 68 9.80 5.45 36.28
C GLN A 68 8.46 4.96 36.84
N ASP A 69 8.20 5.27 38.11
CA ASP A 69 6.91 5.06 38.80
C ASP A 69 6.45 3.59 38.85
N ILE A 70 7.39 2.65 39.02
CA ILE A 70 7.10 1.22 39.14
C ILE A 70 6.81 0.86 40.60
N THR A 71 5.74 0.12 40.84
CA THR A 71 5.43 -0.44 42.15
C THR A 71 6.09 -1.81 42.33
N PRO A 72 6.50 -2.19 43.55
CA PRO A 72 7.02 -3.54 43.82
C PRO A 72 6.02 -4.62 43.38
N GLY A 73 6.51 -5.68 42.72
CA GLY A 73 5.67 -6.72 42.13
C GLY A 73 6.40 -7.58 41.11
N LYS A 74 5.67 -8.53 40.50
CA LYS A 74 6.20 -9.37 39.43
C LYS A 74 5.89 -8.76 38.07
N TYR A 75 6.87 -8.77 37.19
CA TYR A 75 6.79 -8.19 35.86
C TYR A 75 7.32 -9.18 34.81
N SER A 76 6.74 -9.17 33.62
CA SER A 76 7.33 -9.75 32.42
C SER A 76 8.15 -8.69 31.71
N LEU A 77 9.41 -9.02 31.42
CA LEU A 77 10.34 -8.19 30.66
C LEU A 77 10.62 -8.86 29.31
N TRP A 78 10.48 -8.10 28.23
CA TRP A 78 10.88 -8.56 26.90
C TRP A 78 11.42 -7.38 26.09
N MET A 79 12.01 -7.68 24.93
CA MET A 79 12.44 -6.64 24.00
C MET A 79 11.59 -6.71 22.74
N ASP A 80 11.00 -5.58 22.39
CA ASP A 80 10.34 -5.37 21.12
C ASP A 80 11.32 -4.72 20.12
N LEU A 81 11.74 -5.51 19.15
CA LEU A 81 12.47 -5.04 17.99
C LEU A 81 11.50 -4.36 17.02
N TYR A 82 11.48 -3.03 17.11
CA TYR A 82 10.87 -2.14 16.13
C TYR A 82 9.34 -2.25 16.02
N SER A 83 8.58 -2.46 17.10
CA SER A 83 7.11 -2.62 17.00
C SER A 83 6.68 -3.70 16.01
N ALA A 84 7.54 -4.72 15.85
CA ALA A 84 7.44 -5.74 14.82
C ALA A 84 7.62 -7.16 15.38
N THR A 85 8.20 -7.30 16.57
CA THR A 85 8.17 -8.57 17.30
C THR A 85 6.89 -8.61 18.15
N PRO A 86 6.12 -9.70 18.08
CA PRO A 86 4.97 -9.88 18.98
C PRO A 86 5.45 -9.96 20.43
N SER A 87 4.54 -9.73 21.37
CA SER A 87 4.60 -10.30 22.72
C SER A 87 4.88 -11.81 22.58
N GLY A 88 6.12 -12.23 22.84
CA GLY A 88 6.61 -13.57 22.46
C GLY A 88 8.09 -13.66 22.11
N GLY A 89 8.89 -12.60 22.29
CA GLY A 89 10.34 -12.76 22.50
C GLY A 89 10.63 -13.56 23.78
N GLU A 90 11.90 -13.79 24.14
CA GLU A 90 12.25 -14.40 25.43
C GLU A 90 11.72 -13.54 26.59
N GLU A 91 10.51 -13.86 27.06
CA GLU A 91 9.89 -13.25 28.23
C GLU A 91 10.61 -13.73 29.47
N ARG A 92 11.12 -12.78 30.25
CA ARG A 92 11.73 -13.07 31.54
C ARG A 92 10.86 -12.49 32.64
N GLU A 93 10.31 -13.36 33.47
CA GLU A 93 9.69 -12.91 34.72
C GLU A 93 10.78 -12.37 35.65
N ILE A 94 10.60 -11.13 36.09
CA ILE A 94 11.43 -10.47 37.09
C ILE A 94 10.55 -10.03 38.26
N GLU A 95 11.08 -10.11 39.47
CA GLU A 95 10.41 -9.65 40.68
C GLU A 95 11.15 -8.41 41.19
N ILE A 96 10.42 -7.30 41.30
CA ILE A 96 10.94 -6.02 41.80
C ILE A 96 10.50 -5.90 43.26
N LYS A 97 11.48 -5.87 44.18
CA LYS A 97 11.23 -5.92 45.63
C LYS A 97 11.15 -4.55 46.28
N GLU A 98 11.81 -3.55 45.72
CA GLU A 98 11.86 -2.17 46.24
C GLU A 98 11.67 -1.14 45.11
N GLU A 99 11.16 0.07 45.43
CA GLU A 99 10.92 1.14 44.46
C GLU A 99 12.21 1.66 43.77
N THR A 100 13.37 1.43 44.39
CA THR A 100 14.69 1.78 43.85
C THR A 100 15.60 0.55 43.84
N GLU A 101 15.34 -0.38 42.93
CA GLU A 101 16.17 -1.57 42.71
C GLU A 101 16.96 -1.46 41.40
N THR A 102 18.19 -1.95 41.42
CA THR A 102 19.07 -2.06 40.25
C THR A 102 19.26 -3.54 39.94
N LEU A 103 18.85 -3.95 38.74
CA LEU A 103 18.92 -5.34 38.28
C LEU A 103 19.94 -5.46 37.15
N GLU A 104 21.03 -6.21 37.37
CA GLU A 104 21.91 -6.57 36.27
C GLU A 104 21.28 -7.70 35.43
N LEU A 105 20.62 -7.34 34.32
CA LEU A 105 20.03 -8.30 33.42
C LEU A 105 20.87 -8.44 32.17
N ASN A 106 21.56 -9.57 32.03
CA ASN A 106 22.09 -9.97 30.73
C ASN A 106 20.93 -10.53 29.89
N LEU A 107 20.44 -9.72 28.95
CA LEU A 107 19.45 -10.13 27.95
C LEU A 107 20.20 -10.57 26.69
N SER A 108 20.31 -11.87 26.50
CA SER A 108 20.78 -12.46 25.25
C SER A 108 19.56 -12.76 24.38
N ILE A 109 19.39 -12.07 23.25
CA ILE A 109 18.23 -12.30 22.40
C ILE A 109 18.64 -13.16 21.21
N SER A 110 18.14 -14.39 21.19
CA SER A 110 18.26 -15.26 20.04
C SER A 110 17.20 -14.87 19.00
N LEU A 111 17.56 -14.02 18.05
CA LEU A 111 16.65 -13.71 16.94
C LEU A 111 16.51 -14.93 16.03
N SER A 112 15.27 -15.39 15.85
CA SER A 112 14.99 -16.40 14.82
C SER A 112 15.34 -15.84 13.44
N PHE A 113 15.53 -16.72 12.47
CA PHE A 113 15.72 -16.30 11.07
C PHE A 113 14.56 -15.39 10.59
N MET A 114 13.34 -15.69 11.02
CA MET A 114 12.14 -14.94 10.64
C MET A 114 12.14 -13.53 11.24
N ASP A 115 12.60 -13.36 12.47
CA ASP A 115 12.73 -12.04 13.11
C ASP A 115 13.77 -11.19 12.39
N LYS A 116 14.93 -11.76 12.07
CA LYS A 116 15.98 -11.07 11.30
C LYS A 116 15.46 -10.65 9.92
N ALA A 117 14.71 -11.53 9.25
CA ALA A 117 14.12 -11.24 7.95
C ALA A 117 13.07 -10.12 8.05
N LEU A 118 12.23 -10.12 9.08
CA LEU A 118 11.22 -9.10 9.31
C LEU A 118 11.85 -7.73 9.57
N VAL A 119 12.84 -7.66 10.47
CA VAL A 119 13.55 -6.41 10.77
C VAL A 119 14.27 -5.88 9.53
N PHE A 120 15.01 -6.73 8.82
CA PHE A 120 15.73 -6.35 7.61
C PHE A 120 14.79 -5.82 6.51
N THR A 121 13.67 -6.51 6.27
CA THR A 121 12.69 -6.10 5.25
C THR A 121 12.02 -4.79 5.64
N LYS A 122 11.70 -4.58 6.92
CA LYS A 122 11.16 -3.32 7.43
C LYS A 122 12.15 -2.17 7.23
N GLU A 123 13.39 -2.30 7.73
CA GLU A 123 14.40 -1.24 7.63
C GLU A 123 14.71 -0.89 6.17
N THR A 124 14.83 -1.91 5.32
CA THR A 124 15.08 -1.69 3.89
C THR A 124 13.89 -1.03 3.21
N SER A 125 12.67 -1.45 3.54
CA SER A 125 11.45 -0.78 3.08
C SER A 125 11.44 0.70 3.47
N ASP A 126 11.69 1.01 4.74
CA ASP A 126 11.69 2.39 5.24
C ASP A 126 12.83 3.23 4.63
N PHE A 127 13.98 2.61 4.35
CA PHE A 127 15.08 3.24 3.64
C PHE A 127 14.77 3.52 2.16
N ILE A 128 14.11 2.61 1.44
CA ILE A 128 13.75 2.86 0.05
C ILE A 128 12.64 3.90 -0.05
N TRP A 129 11.66 3.83 0.86
CA TRP A 129 10.59 4.81 1.01
C TRP A 129 11.03 6.07 1.76
N PHE A 130 12.34 6.28 1.92
CA PHE A 130 12.90 7.48 2.49
C PHE A 130 12.31 8.72 1.79
N PRO A 131 12.17 9.86 2.50
CA PRO A 131 11.50 11.06 1.97
C PRO A 131 11.95 11.52 0.58
N LEU A 132 13.15 11.12 0.14
CA LEU A 132 13.64 11.35 -1.22
C LEU A 132 12.82 10.65 -2.31
N MET A 133 12.47 9.36 -2.17
CA MET A 133 11.65 8.63 -3.16
C MET A 133 10.25 9.24 -3.24
N VAL A 134 9.67 9.52 -2.07
CA VAL A 134 8.37 10.17 -1.91
C VAL A 134 8.36 11.56 -2.56
N GLY A 135 9.41 12.36 -2.30
CA GLY A 135 9.61 13.66 -2.94
C GLY A 135 9.79 13.56 -4.46
N PHE A 136 10.48 12.53 -4.94
CA PHE A 136 10.69 12.30 -6.37
C PHE A 136 9.39 11.94 -7.10
N LEU A 137 8.56 11.06 -6.52
CA LEU A 137 7.22 10.73 -7.02
C LEU A 137 6.34 11.98 -7.13
N LEU A 138 6.31 12.79 -6.06
CA LEU A 138 5.53 14.03 -6.03
C LEU A 138 6.05 15.05 -7.07
N LEU A 139 7.37 15.21 -7.17
CA LEU A 139 8.01 16.11 -8.13
C LEU A 139 7.65 15.75 -9.57
N ILE A 140 7.66 14.46 -9.92
CA ILE A 140 7.26 14.00 -11.26
C ILE A 140 5.79 14.35 -11.53
N GLY A 141 4.90 14.14 -10.56
CA GLY A 141 3.50 14.55 -10.67
C GLY A 141 3.33 16.05 -10.91
N ILE A 142 4.11 16.88 -10.20
CA ILE A 142 4.14 18.34 -10.40
C ILE A 142 4.64 18.70 -11.81
N VAL A 143 5.75 18.11 -12.26
CA VAL A 143 6.32 18.36 -13.59
C VAL A 143 5.34 17.95 -14.69
N LEU A 144 4.71 16.78 -14.57
CA LEU A 144 3.71 16.31 -15.53
C LEU A 144 2.44 17.18 -15.51
N THR A 145 2.05 17.67 -14.34
CA THR A 145 0.96 18.65 -14.19
C THR A 145 1.26 19.91 -15.01
N ILE A 146 2.49 20.41 -14.95
CA ILE A 146 2.92 21.58 -15.74
C ILE A 146 2.92 21.23 -17.24
N PHE A 147 3.54 20.12 -17.64
CA PHE A 147 3.64 19.72 -19.05
C PHE A 147 2.28 19.46 -19.70
N THR A 148 1.30 18.97 -18.94
CA THR A 148 -0.07 18.70 -19.41
C THR A 148 -1.03 19.88 -19.20
N ARG A 149 -0.52 21.01 -18.66
CA ARG A 149 -1.26 22.26 -18.38
C ARG A 149 -2.42 22.08 -17.42
N LEU A 150 -2.16 21.50 -16.24
CA LEU A 150 -3.17 21.23 -15.20
C LEU A 150 -4.34 20.39 -15.72
N ILE A 151 -4.03 19.30 -16.43
CA ILE A 151 -5.02 18.43 -17.07
C ILE A 151 -6.07 17.91 -16.08
N GLN A 152 -5.64 17.60 -14.85
CA GLN A 152 -6.49 17.09 -13.77
C GLN A 152 -7.53 18.08 -13.27
N VAL A 153 -7.38 19.38 -13.55
CA VAL A 153 -8.40 20.40 -13.27
C VAL A 153 -9.17 20.73 -14.55
N ARG A 154 -8.44 21.06 -15.62
CA ARG A 154 -9.05 21.57 -16.87
C ARG A 154 -9.90 20.55 -17.61
N ARG A 155 -9.64 19.25 -17.43
CA ARG A 155 -10.31 18.15 -18.17
C ARG A 155 -10.96 17.10 -17.28
N LEU A 156 -11.06 17.32 -15.97
CA LEU A 156 -11.70 16.38 -15.05
C LEU A 156 -13.16 16.10 -15.43
N ILE A 157 -13.95 17.16 -15.67
CA ILE A 157 -15.36 17.03 -16.05
C ILE A 157 -15.52 16.22 -17.34
N LEU A 158 -14.68 16.47 -18.34
CA LEU A 158 -14.68 15.70 -19.58
C LEU A 158 -14.37 14.23 -19.29
N SER A 159 -13.37 13.97 -18.45
CA SER A 159 -12.99 12.60 -18.11
C SER A 159 -14.10 11.84 -17.37
N LEU A 160 -14.71 12.45 -16.36
CA LEU A 160 -15.85 11.86 -15.64
C LEU A 160 -17.04 11.59 -16.58
N LYS A 161 -17.32 12.49 -17.53
CA LYS A 161 -18.35 12.26 -18.57
C LYS A 161 -18.01 11.06 -19.46
N MET A 162 -16.73 10.85 -19.79
CA MET A 162 -16.30 9.69 -20.58
C MET A 162 -16.48 8.38 -19.80
N VAL A 163 -16.09 8.36 -18.53
CA VAL A 163 -16.28 7.20 -17.64
C VAL A 163 -17.76 6.88 -17.48
N LEU A 164 -18.62 7.89 -17.25
CA LEU A 164 -20.05 7.72 -17.13
C LEU A 164 -20.69 7.18 -18.42
N ARG A 165 -20.27 7.67 -19.60
CA ARG A 165 -20.72 7.11 -20.88
C ARG A 165 -20.29 5.65 -21.05
N GLY A 166 -19.09 5.31 -20.60
CA GLY A 166 -18.60 3.93 -20.56
C GLY A 166 -19.46 3.04 -19.66
N ALA A 167 -19.75 3.48 -18.44
CA ALA A 167 -20.62 2.78 -17.49
C ALA A 167 -22.04 2.53 -18.06
N LEU A 168 -22.56 3.48 -18.82
CA LEU A 168 -23.85 3.37 -19.51
C LEU A 168 -23.78 2.57 -20.82
N HIS A 169 -22.64 1.96 -21.16
CA HIS A 169 -22.41 1.22 -22.41
C HIS A 169 -22.70 2.05 -23.67
N LYS A 170 -22.46 3.37 -23.61
CA LYS A 170 -22.69 4.32 -24.72
C LYS A 170 -21.40 4.74 -25.44
N ASP A 171 -20.28 4.07 -25.16
CA ASP A 171 -19.02 4.36 -25.83
C ASP A 171 -18.97 3.65 -27.20
N LYS A 172 -18.49 4.35 -28.24
CA LYS A 172 -18.38 3.85 -29.62
C LYS A 172 -17.01 3.24 -29.92
N SER A 173 -16.30 2.78 -28.89
CA SER A 173 -14.92 2.26 -28.99
C SER A 173 -14.83 0.84 -29.55
N GLU A 174 -15.94 0.19 -29.90
CA GLU A 174 -15.96 -1.21 -30.37
C GLU A 174 -15.10 -1.48 -31.60
N LYS A 175 -14.97 -0.48 -32.49
CA LYS A 175 -14.16 -0.54 -33.72
C LYS A 175 -12.69 -0.19 -33.50
N GLU A 176 -12.31 0.28 -32.32
CA GLU A 176 -10.94 0.63 -32.00
C GLU A 176 -10.15 -0.62 -31.59
N GLU A 177 -8.86 -0.66 -31.90
CA GLU A 177 -8.02 -1.80 -31.51
C GLU A 177 -7.85 -1.88 -29.98
N GLY A 178 -7.98 -3.08 -29.43
CA GLY A 178 -7.80 -3.40 -28.01
C GLY A 178 -8.61 -4.64 -27.60
N ASP A 179 -8.39 -5.12 -26.37
CA ASP A 179 -9.00 -6.35 -25.87
C ASP A 179 -10.32 -6.10 -25.14
N ILE A 180 -10.38 -5.00 -24.38
CA ILE A 180 -11.49 -4.67 -23.47
C ILE A 180 -11.92 -3.21 -23.65
N SER A 181 -13.14 -2.88 -23.22
CA SER A 181 -13.65 -1.49 -23.29
C SER A 181 -12.76 -0.55 -22.46
N PRO A 182 -12.71 0.76 -22.76
CA PRO A 182 -12.01 1.72 -21.91
C PRO A 182 -12.55 1.76 -20.47
N TYR A 183 -13.84 1.48 -20.29
CA TYR A 183 -14.46 1.37 -18.98
C TYR A 183 -13.98 0.11 -18.25
N ALA A 184 -13.95 -1.06 -18.90
CA ALA A 184 -13.36 -2.28 -18.36
C ALA A 184 -11.89 -2.09 -17.98
N ALA A 185 -11.10 -1.40 -18.80
CA ALA A 185 -9.71 -1.13 -18.50
C ALA A 185 -9.56 -0.25 -17.25
N LEU A 186 -10.40 0.78 -17.09
CA LEU A 186 -10.48 1.57 -15.87
C LEU A 186 -10.92 0.75 -14.67
N MET A 187 -11.97 -0.06 -14.79
CA MET A 187 -12.48 -0.87 -13.69
C MET A 187 -11.48 -1.96 -13.30
N THR A 188 -10.75 -2.54 -14.25
CA THR A 188 -9.64 -3.47 -13.96
C THR A 188 -8.51 -2.74 -13.22
N ALA A 189 -8.22 -1.50 -13.60
CA ALA A 189 -7.22 -0.70 -12.89
C ALA A 189 -7.67 -0.32 -11.48
N LEU A 190 -8.92 0.12 -11.32
CA LEU A 190 -9.53 0.42 -10.03
C LEU A 190 -9.67 -0.82 -9.15
N ALA A 191 -9.92 -1.99 -9.72
CA ALA A 191 -9.94 -3.26 -8.98
C ALA A 191 -8.61 -3.49 -8.25
N ALA A 192 -7.49 -3.16 -8.91
CA ALA A 192 -6.14 -3.26 -8.38
C ALA A 192 -5.79 -2.17 -7.35
N THR A 193 -6.27 -0.93 -7.55
CA THR A 193 -5.91 0.20 -6.67
C THR A 193 -6.88 0.38 -5.50
N VAL A 194 -8.19 0.29 -5.76
CA VAL A 194 -9.25 0.39 -4.75
C VAL A 194 -9.35 -0.96 -4.05
N GLY A 195 -8.45 -1.15 -3.09
CA GLY A 195 -8.28 -2.38 -2.34
C GLY A 195 -8.35 -2.12 -0.83
N ASN A 196 -7.95 -3.11 -0.03
CA ASN A 196 -7.84 -2.96 1.41
C ASN A 196 -6.97 -1.75 1.82
N GLY A 197 -6.03 -1.31 0.97
CA GLY A 197 -5.23 -0.10 1.17
C GLY A 197 -6.04 1.19 1.34
N ASN A 198 -7.24 1.32 0.75
CA ASN A 198 -8.08 2.53 0.89
C ASN A 198 -8.87 2.60 2.20
N ILE A 199 -9.02 1.45 2.86
CA ILE A 199 -9.67 1.32 4.15
C ILE A 199 -8.57 1.25 5.22
N ALA A 200 -7.80 0.16 5.20
CA ALA A 200 -6.72 -0.10 6.13
C ALA A 200 -5.56 0.88 6.00
N GLY A 201 -5.12 1.21 4.78
CA GLY A 201 -3.96 2.08 4.59
C GLY A 201 -4.21 3.52 5.02
N VAL A 202 -5.43 4.04 4.80
CA VAL A 202 -5.86 5.36 5.29
C VAL A 202 -5.95 5.37 6.82
N ALA A 203 -6.59 4.35 7.38
CA ALA A 203 -6.70 4.19 8.82
C ALA A 203 -5.33 4.07 9.50
N THR A 204 -4.42 3.28 8.93
CA THR A 204 -3.03 3.18 9.38
C THR A 204 -2.30 4.51 9.23
N ALA A 205 -2.53 5.27 8.16
CA ALA A 205 -1.96 6.61 8.01
C ALA A 205 -2.41 7.57 9.11
N ILE A 206 -3.69 7.51 9.51
CA ILE A 206 -4.23 8.29 10.63
C ILE A 206 -3.67 7.79 11.97
N ALA A 207 -3.62 6.48 12.17
CA ALA A 207 -3.17 5.86 13.42
C ALA A 207 -1.69 6.07 13.69
N THR A 208 -0.86 6.23 12.64
CA THR A 208 0.60 6.40 12.75
C THR A 208 1.08 7.81 12.45
N GLY A 209 0.40 8.55 11.57
CA GLY A 209 0.76 9.91 11.16
C GLY A 209 -0.16 10.99 11.74
N GLY A 210 -1.18 10.60 12.50
CA GLY A 210 -2.22 11.49 13.02
C GLY A 210 -3.29 11.86 11.97
N PRO A 211 -4.38 12.51 12.40
CA PRO A 211 -5.51 12.88 11.53
C PRO A 211 -5.16 13.92 10.44
N GLY A 212 -3.93 14.44 10.43
CA GLY A 212 -3.40 15.33 9.39
C GLY A 212 -2.76 14.62 8.20
N ALA A 213 -2.38 13.34 8.32
CA ALA A 213 -1.78 12.58 7.23
C ALA A 213 -2.64 12.54 5.94
N PRO A 214 -4.00 12.46 6.01
CA PRO A 214 -4.85 12.47 4.83
C PRO A 214 -4.72 13.71 3.93
N VAL A 215 -4.37 14.89 4.47
CA VAL A 215 -4.14 16.09 3.65
C VAL A 215 -3.00 15.84 2.65
N TRP A 216 -1.94 15.19 3.10
CA TRP A 216 -0.79 14.85 2.27
C TRP A 216 -1.10 13.71 1.30
N MET A 217 -2.01 12.79 1.67
CA MET A 217 -2.57 11.82 0.72
C MET A 217 -3.34 12.53 -0.41
N TRP A 218 -4.15 13.54 -0.10
CA TRP A 218 -4.90 14.31 -1.11
C TRP A 218 -3.99 15.10 -2.04
N ILE A 219 -2.94 15.74 -1.51
CA ILE A 219 -1.93 16.44 -2.33
C ILE A 219 -1.23 15.46 -3.27
N ALA A 220 -0.82 14.29 -2.75
CA ALA A 220 -0.21 13.23 -3.53
C ALA A 220 -1.17 12.71 -4.62
N GLY A 221 -2.45 12.50 -4.31
CA GLY A 221 -3.48 12.11 -5.27
C GLY A 221 -3.70 13.16 -6.36
N PHE A 222 -3.77 14.43 -6.01
CA PHE A 222 -3.97 15.53 -6.96
C PHE A 222 -2.87 15.58 -8.03
N PHE A 223 -1.60 15.51 -7.62
CA PHE A 223 -0.48 15.46 -8.56
C PHE A 223 -0.34 14.08 -9.22
N GLY A 224 -0.72 13.02 -8.50
CA GLY A 224 -0.79 11.64 -8.99
C GLY A 224 -1.73 11.46 -10.18
N MET A 225 -2.81 12.26 -10.28
CA MET A 225 -3.70 12.25 -11.46
C MET A 225 -2.95 12.56 -12.75
N ALA A 226 -2.01 13.51 -12.75
CA ALA A 226 -1.21 13.83 -13.93
C ALA A 226 -0.21 12.71 -14.27
N THR A 227 0.34 12.06 -13.24
CA THR A 227 1.20 10.87 -13.37
C THR A 227 0.42 9.71 -14.00
N LYS A 228 -0.76 9.39 -13.47
CA LYS A 228 -1.65 8.33 -13.97
C LYS A 228 -2.14 8.60 -15.39
N TYR A 229 -2.39 9.87 -15.71
CA TYR A 229 -2.68 10.30 -17.08
C TYR A 229 -1.54 9.93 -18.03
N ALA A 230 -0.28 10.25 -17.67
CA ALA A 230 0.89 9.94 -18.48
C ALA A 230 1.11 8.43 -18.61
N GLU A 231 0.95 7.66 -17.54
CA GLU A 231 1.02 6.20 -17.56
C GLU A 231 -0.01 5.58 -18.51
N GLY A 232 -1.29 5.96 -18.40
CA GLY A 232 -2.35 5.48 -19.27
C GLY A 232 -2.19 5.92 -20.73
N PHE A 233 -1.62 7.11 -20.96
CA PHE A 233 -1.22 7.58 -22.28
C PHE A 233 -0.12 6.69 -22.88
N LEU A 234 0.97 6.48 -22.12
CA LEU A 234 2.13 5.74 -22.60
C LEU A 234 1.81 4.26 -22.82
N GLY A 235 0.96 3.68 -21.95
CA GLY A 235 0.45 2.32 -22.08
C GLY A 235 -0.21 2.06 -23.43
N VAL A 236 -1.08 2.97 -23.89
CA VAL A 236 -1.71 2.84 -25.23
C VAL A 236 -0.76 3.23 -26.35
N ARG A 237 0.13 4.20 -26.14
CA ARG A 237 1.03 4.70 -27.19
C ARG A 237 2.09 3.69 -27.62
N PHE A 238 2.54 2.83 -26.71
CA PHE A 238 3.67 1.92 -26.89
C PHE A 238 3.35 0.44 -26.66
N ARG A 239 2.06 0.08 -26.53
CA ARG A 239 1.63 -1.33 -26.53
C ARG A 239 1.94 -2.01 -27.86
N ILE A 240 2.05 -3.33 -27.80
CA ILE A 240 2.20 -4.21 -28.96
C ILE A 240 1.11 -5.29 -28.94
N LYS A 241 0.85 -5.95 -30.07
CA LYS A 241 0.07 -7.19 -30.10
C LYS A 241 1.00 -8.38 -29.87
N ASN A 242 0.64 -9.27 -28.97
CA ASN A 242 1.39 -10.49 -28.71
C ASN A 242 1.04 -11.61 -29.71
N GLU A 243 1.67 -12.78 -29.56
CA GLU A 243 1.46 -13.95 -30.42
C GLU A 243 0.01 -14.49 -30.39
N ARG A 244 -0.78 -14.16 -29.35
CA ARG A 244 -2.21 -14.50 -29.23
C ARG A 244 -3.13 -13.42 -29.78
N GLY A 245 -2.58 -12.33 -30.33
CA GLY A 245 -3.34 -11.18 -30.81
C GLY A 245 -3.88 -10.27 -29.71
N GLU A 246 -3.50 -10.49 -28.45
CA GLU A 246 -3.86 -9.64 -27.31
C GLU A 246 -2.90 -8.46 -27.21
N MET A 247 -3.35 -7.34 -26.63
CA MET A 247 -2.49 -6.20 -26.36
C MET A 247 -1.61 -6.46 -25.14
N SER A 248 -0.33 -6.17 -25.29
CA SER A 248 0.66 -6.19 -24.21
C SER A 248 1.34 -4.82 -24.13
N GLY A 249 1.25 -4.20 -22.96
CA GLY A 249 1.76 -2.87 -22.71
C GLY A 249 2.04 -2.63 -21.23
N GLY A 250 2.42 -1.40 -20.91
CA GLY A 250 2.90 -1.01 -19.59
C GLY A 250 4.36 -0.56 -19.61
N PRO A 251 4.97 -0.36 -18.44
CA PRO A 251 6.26 0.33 -18.34
C PRO A 251 7.43 -0.40 -18.98
N MET A 252 7.40 -1.74 -18.95
CA MET A 252 8.36 -2.55 -19.69
C MET A 252 8.33 -2.30 -21.20
N TYR A 253 7.15 -2.01 -21.78
CA TYR A 253 6.99 -1.76 -23.20
C TYR A 253 7.29 -0.31 -23.60
N TYR A 254 6.85 0.69 -22.85
CA TYR A 254 7.24 2.07 -23.18
C TYR A 254 8.68 2.41 -22.79
N ALA A 255 9.29 1.70 -21.84
CA ALA A 255 10.74 1.73 -21.67
C ALA A 255 11.42 1.22 -22.94
N ARG A 256 11.02 0.03 -23.41
CA ARG A 256 11.61 -0.66 -24.57
C ARG A 256 11.47 0.13 -25.87
N HIS A 257 10.31 0.74 -26.12
CA HIS A 257 9.98 1.36 -27.41
C HIS A 257 9.97 2.90 -27.38
N GLY A 258 9.96 3.51 -26.19
CA GLY A 258 9.94 4.97 -26.03
C GLY A 258 11.32 5.59 -25.79
N ILE A 259 12.22 4.88 -25.10
CA ILE A 259 13.57 5.38 -24.80
C ILE A 259 14.49 5.12 -25.99
N LYS A 260 15.15 6.17 -26.50
CA LYS A 260 16.06 6.10 -27.66
C LYS A 260 17.34 5.29 -27.39
N ASN A 261 17.86 5.35 -26.16
CA ASN A 261 19.04 4.59 -25.79
C ASN A 261 18.66 3.12 -25.56
N GLU A 262 19.02 2.26 -26.51
CA GLU A 262 18.68 0.83 -26.52
C GLU A 262 19.12 0.08 -25.25
N THR A 263 20.32 0.38 -24.73
CA THR A 263 20.85 -0.29 -23.53
C THR A 263 20.01 0.07 -22.30
N LEU A 264 19.74 1.36 -22.13
CA LEU A 264 18.90 1.84 -21.03
C LEU A 264 17.46 1.32 -21.18
N ALA A 265 16.90 1.34 -22.39
CA ALA A 265 15.56 0.86 -22.70
C ALA A 265 15.37 -0.62 -22.31
N LYS A 266 16.31 -1.50 -22.71
CA LYS A 266 16.29 -2.93 -22.36
C LYS A 266 16.42 -3.14 -20.86
N PHE A 267 17.34 -2.42 -20.23
CA PHE A 267 17.59 -2.55 -18.79
C PHE A 267 16.37 -2.12 -17.97
N MET A 268 15.82 -0.93 -18.23
CA MET A 268 14.63 -0.41 -17.53
C MET A 268 13.42 -1.31 -17.74
N GLY A 269 13.19 -1.80 -18.96
CA GLY A 269 12.05 -2.66 -19.23
C GLY A 269 12.15 -4.02 -18.55
N MET A 270 13.34 -4.62 -18.55
CA MET A 270 13.61 -5.87 -17.84
C MET A 270 13.53 -5.70 -16.31
N PHE A 271 14.09 -4.60 -15.79
CA PHE A 271 14.08 -4.31 -14.37
C PHE A 271 12.64 -4.11 -13.85
N PHE A 272 11.82 -3.34 -14.57
CA PHE A 272 10.39 -3.20 -14.25
C PHE A 272 9.69 -4.55 -14.25
N ALA A 273 9.88 -5.37 -15.29
CA ALA A 273 9.18 -6.64 -15.43
C ALA A 273 9.54 -7.63 -14.31
N ILE A 274 10.82 -7.69 -13.89
CA ILE A 274 11.26 -8.56 -12.79
C ILE A 274 10.65 -8.10 -11.47
N CYS A 275 10.80 -6.81 -11.13
CA CYS A 275 10.27 -6.27 -9.88
C CYS A 275 8.75 -6.38 -9.83
N GLY A 276 8.07 -6.04 -10.93
CA GLY A 276 6.61 -6.13 -11.02
C GLY A 276 6.09 -7.56 -10.89
N ALA A 277 6.70 -8.53 -11.57
CA ALA A 277 6.33 -9.94 -11.42
C ALA A 277 6.52 -10.42 -9.96
N PHE A 278 7.62 -10.01 -9.32
CA PHE A 278 7.90 -10.35 -7.93
C PHE A 278 6.86 -9.75 -6.97
N THR A 279 6.54 -8.45 -7.10
CA THR A 279 5.50 -7.80 -6.29
C THR A 279 4.14 -8.48 -6.45
N CYS A 280 3.78 -8.85 -7.68
CA CYS A 280 2.49 -9.47 -7.97
C CYS A 280 2.37 -10.86 -7.32
N LEU A 281 3.45 -11.64 -7.25
CA LEU A 281 3.42 -12.98 -6.66
C LEU A 281 3.56 -12.97 -5.14
N PHE A 282 4.56 -12.26 -4.62
CA PHE A 282 5.02 -12.37 -3.24
C PHE A 282 4.74 -11.15 -2.37
N GLY A 283 4.20 -10.08 -2.96
CA GLY A 283 3.98 -8.81 -2.28
C GLY A 283 2.50 -8.48 -2.05
N THR A 284 2.22 -7.18 -2.17
CA THR A 284 0.91 -6.56 -1.90
C THR A 284 -0.19 -6.98 -2.88
N GLY A 285 0.17 -7.55 -4.04
CA GLY A 285 -0.79 -7.97 -5.07
C GLY A 285 -1.41 -9.35 -4.87
N ASN A 286 -0.92 -10.17 -3.93
CA ASN A 286 -1.40 -11.54 -3.73
C ASN A 286 -1.50 -11.95 -2.26
N MET A 287 -0.39 -12.40 -1.67
CA MET A 287 -0.39 -13.03 -0.35
C MET A 287 -0.90 -12.07 0.73
N ALA A 288 -0.53 -10.80 0.65
CA ALA A 288 -1.01 -9.76 1.57
C ALA A 288 -2.55 -9.58 1.54
N GLN A 289 -3.17 -9.65 0.36
CA GLN A 289 -4.63 -9.45 0.22
C GLN A 289 -5.42 -10.66 0.72
N SER A 290 -4.99 -11.86 0.31
CA SER A 290 -5.61 -13.12 0.74
C SER A 290 -5.52 -13.30 2.25
N ASN A 291 -4.38 -12.92 2.83
CA ASN A 291 -4.18 -12.86 4.26
C ASN A 291 -5.19 -11.94 4.97
N SER A 292 -5.28 -10.66 4.58
CA SER A 292 -6.18 -9.70 5.25
C SER A 292 -7.65 -10.10 5.17
N MET A 293 -8.07 -10.67 4.03
CA MET A 293 -9.44 -11.18 3.91
C MET A 293 -9.68 -12.36 4.85
N ALA A 294 -8.72 -13.29 4.95
CA ALA A 294 -8.82 -14.43 5.85
C ALA A 294 -8.84 -14.01 7.33
N LEU A 295 -8.04 -13.01 7.71
CA LEU A 295 -8.02 -12.44 9.06
C LEU A 295 -9.38 -11.85 9.46
N VAL A 296 -9.91 -10.93 8.65
CA VAL A 296 -11.19 -10.28 8.96
C VAL A 296 -12.35 -11.28 9.02
N PHE A 297 -12.32 -12.33 8.19
CA PHE A 297 -13.34 -13.39 8.24
C PHE A 297 -13.23 -14.28 9.48
N ASN A 298 -12.01 -14.52 9.94
CA ASN A 298 -11.78 -15.24 11.19
C ASN A 298 -12.27 -14.42 12.38
N ASP A 299 -11.90 -13.14 12.45
CA ASP A 299 -12.26 -12.26 13.57
C ASP A 299 -13.78 -12.02 13.67
N GLN A 300 -14.45 -11.82 12.53
CA GLN A 300 -15.86 -11.42 12.51
C GLN A 300 -16.83 -12.63 12.50
N PHE A 301 -16.41 -13.75 11.91
CA PHE A 301 -17.30 -14.90 11.68
C PHE A 301 -16.74 -16.23 12.21
N GLY A 302 -15.53 -16.25 12.79
CA GLY A 302 -14.89 -17.47 13.28
C GLY A 302 -14.48 -18.45 12.16
N VAL A 303 -14.44 -18.01 10.90
CA VAL A 303 -14.15 -18.90 9.76
C VAL A 303 -12.66 -19.28 9.78
N PRO A 304 -12.30 -20.58 9.71
CA PRO A 304 -10.91 -21.00 9.64
C PRO A 304 -10.19 -20.48 8.39
N PHE A 305 -8.94 -20.07 8.54
CA PHE A 305 -8.13 -19.47 7.46
C PHE A 305 -8.04 -20.33 6.19
N TRP A 306 -7.85 -21.65 6.34
CA TRP A 306 -7.73 -22.57 5.22
C TRP A 306 -9.01 -22.59 4.36
N LEU A 307 -10.19 -22.49 4.99
CA LEU A 307 -11.46 -22.50 4.29
C LEU A 307 -11.63 -21.22 3.47
N THR A 308 -11.35 -20.07 4.08
CA THR A 308 -11.33 -18.77 3.38
C THR A 308 -10.35 -18.79 2.21
N GLY A 309 -9.16 -19.36 2.41
CA GLY A 309 -8.15 -19.52 1.35
C GLY A 309 -8.64 -20.36 0.16
N ILE A 310 -9.29 -21.50 0.41
CA ILE A 310 -9.84 -22.36 -0.67
C ILE A 310 -10.93 -21.61 -1.44
N VAL A 311 -11.84 -20.95 -0.73
CA VAL A 311 -12.95 -20.21 -1.36
C VAL A 311 -12.41 -19.08 -2.23
N ILE A 312 -11.51 -18.23 -1.70
CA ILE A 312 -10.95 -17.10 -2.45
C ILE A 312 -10.13 -17.59 -3.65
N SER A 313 -9.25 -18.58 -3.47
CA SER A 313 -8.43 -19.12 -4.57
C SER A 313 -9.29 -19.73 -5.68
N THR A 314 -10.38 -20.43 -5.33
CA THR A 314 -11.34 -20.97 -6.30
C THR A 314 -12.07 -19.87 -7.06
N LEU A 315 -12.60 -18.86 -6.36
CA LEU A 315 -13.31 -17.73 -6.98
C LEU A 315 -12.40 -16.88 -7.86
N VAL A 316 -11.14 -16.67 -7.46
CA VAL A 316 -10.16 -15.96 -8.27
C VAL A 316 -9.79 -16.80 -9.48
N GLY A 317 -9.49 -18.09 -9.29
CA GLY A 317 -9.17 -19.03 -10.35
C GLY A 317 -10.25 -19.11 -11.44
N ALA A 318 -11.51 -19.14 -11.03
CA ALA A 318 -12.65 -19.11 -11.96
C ALA A 318 -12.62 -17.90 -12.91
N VAL A 319 -12.10 -16.75 -12.47
CA VAL A 319 -12.05 -15.53 -13.28
C VAL A 319 -10.73 -15.40 -14.03
N VAL A 320 -9.59 -15.49 -13.35
CA VAL A 320 -8.27 -15.18 -13.93
C VAL A 320 -7.87 -16.17 -15.02
N LEU A 321 -8.28 -17.44 -14.91
CA LEU A 321 -8.02 -18.43 -15.95
C LEU A 321 -8.68 -18.07 -17.30
N GLY A 322 -9.78 -17.30 -17.29
CA GLY A 322 -10.42 -16.77 -18.50
C GLY A 322 -9.73 -15.58 -19.15
N GLY A 323 -8.67 -15.03 -18.54
CA GLY A 323 -7.87 -13.93 -19.08
C GLY A 323 -8.54 -12.57 -19.06
N ILE A 324 -7.91 -11.59 -19.73
CA ILE A 324 -8.22 -10.16 -19.56
C ILE A 324 -9.67 -9.79 -19.90
N LYS A 325 -10.30 -10.47 -20.86
CA LYS A 325 -11.71 -10.23 -21.20
C LYS A 325 -12.64 -10.61 -20.04
N ARG A 326 -12.39 -11.75 -19.38
CA ARG A 326 -13.18 -12.20 -18.23
C ARG A 326 -12.89 -11.33 -17.00
N ILE A 327 -11.62 -11.01 -16.76
CA ILE A 327 -11.21 -10.08 -15.68
C ILE A 327 -11.89 -8.73 -15.85
N GLY A 328 -11.86 -8.16 -17.06
CA GLY A 328 -12.50 -6.89 -17.39
C GLY A 328 -14.01 -6.94 -17.17
N GLY A 329 -14.70 -7.95 -17.70
CA GLY A 329 -16.15 -8.08 -17.54
C GLY A 329 -16.62 -8.28 -16.09
N VAL A 330 -15.84 -8.98 -15.26
CA VAL A 330 -16.11 -9.08 -13.82
C VAL A 330 -15.86 -7.73 -13.14
N SER A 331 -14.73 -7.08 -13.44
CA SER A 331 -14.35 -5.80 -12.85
C SER A 331 -15.38 -4.70 -13.15
N GLU A 332 -15.92 -4.65 -14.37
CA GLU A 332 -16.96 -3.67 -14.78
C GLU A 332 -18.21 -3.69 -13.89
N ARG A 333 -18.53 -4.84 -13.28
CA ARG A 333 -19.70 -4.99 -12.40
C ARG A 333 -19.32 -4.92 -10.93
N LEU A 334 -18.23 -5.59 -10.57
CA LEU A 334 -17.79 -5.72 -9.18
C LEU A 334 -17.34 -4.38 -8.59
N VAL A 335 -16.49 -3.63 -9.31
CA VAL A 335 -15.84 -2.42 -8.79
C VAL A 335 -16.84 -1.30 -8.50
N PRO A 336 -17.79 -0.96 -9.40
CA PRO A 336 -18.82 0.03 -9.05
C PRO A 336 -19.67 -0.42 -7.86
N THR A 337 -20.03 -1.70 -7.80
CA THR A 337 -20.87 -2.25 -6.73
C THR A 337 -20.19 -2.14 -5.37
N MET A 338 -18.92 -2.55 -5.27
CA MET A 338 -18.18 -2.48 -4.00
C MET A 338 -17.92 -1.03 -3.56
N ILE A 339 -17.65 -0.11 -4.50
CA ILE A 339 -17.47 1.31 -4.19
C ILE A 339 -18.78 1.91 -3.67
N ILE A 340 -19.92 1.62 -4.32
CA ILE A 340 -21.24 2.11 -3.88
C ILE A 340 -21.60 1.57 -2.50
N LEU A 341 -21.32 0.28 -2.22
CA LEU A 341 -21.57 -0.33 -0.92
C LEU A 341 -20.78 0.38 0.18
N TYR A 342 -19.48 0.56 0.00
CA TYR A 342 -18.63 1.27 0.95
C TYR A 342 -19.05 2.74 1.11
N PHE A 343 -19.30 3.42 -0.03
CA PHE A 343 -19.73 4.81 -0.06
C PHE A 343 -21.05 5.01 0.68
N GLY A 344 -22.02 4.12 0.50
CA GLY A 344 -23.31 4.16 1.17
C GLY A 344 -23.16 4.06 2.68
N GLY A 345 -22.38 3.09 3.18
CA GLY A 345 -22.10 2.95 4.60
C GLY A 345 -21.37 4.16 5.19
N ALA A 346 -20.31 4.63 4.54
CA ALA A 346 -19.59 5.83 4.98
C ALA A 346 -20.48 7.08 5.00
N LEU A 347 -21.37 7.23 4.01
CA LEU A 347 -22.30 8.35 3.95
C LEU A 347 -23.28 8.33 5.12
N VAL A 348 -23.79 7.16 5.53
CA VAL A 348 -24.64 7.04 6.72
C VAL A 348 -23.90 7.52 7.97
N VAL A 349 -22.64 7.11 8.17
CA VAL A 349 -21.82 7.56 9.31
C VAL A 349 -21.60 9.08 9.30
N ILE A 350 -21.27 9.64 8.13
CA ILE A 350 -21.03 11.08 7.96
C ILE A 350 -22.31 11.88 8.18
N LEU A 351 -23.44 11.45 7.63
CA LEU A 351 -24.72 12.14 7.76
C LEU A 351 -25.28 12.08 9.20
N ALA A 352 -25.09 10.96 9.90
CA ALA A 352 -25.44 10.85 11.32
C ALA A 352 -24.66 11.85 12.20
N ASN A 353 -23.47 12.27 11.75
CA ASN A 353 -22.63 13.25 12.43
C ASN A 353 -22.50 14.57 11.66
N PHE A 354 -23.47 14.92 10.80
CA PHE A 354 -23.34 16.01 9.82
C PHE A 354 -22.91 17.36 10.42
N VAL A 355 -23.39 17.69 11.63
CA VAL A 355 -23.05 18.94 12.34
C VAL A 355 -21.53 19.06 12.61
N ASN A 356 -20.84 17.92 12.76
CA ASN A 356 -19.42 17.87 13.10
C ASN A 356 -18.50 17.92 11.87
N ILE A 357 -19.03 17.97 10.64
CA ILE A 357 -18.21 18.01 9.41
C ILE A 357 -17.20 19.18 9.42
N PRO A 358 -17.59 20.44 9.73
CA PRO A 358 -16.65 21.55 9.78
C PRO A 358 -15.55 21.35 10.84
N ALA A 359 -15.92 20.79 12.00
CA ALA A 359 -14.97 20.50 13.08
C ALA A 359 -13.97 19.41 12.67
N ALA A 360 -14.42 18.35 11.99
CA ALA A 360 -13.57 17.30 11.47
C ALA A 360 -12.54 17.84 10.46
N PHE A 361 -12.96 18.68 9.51
CA PHE A 361 -12.02 19.35 8.60
C PHE A 361 -11.04 20.26 9.35
N ALA A 362 -11.50 21.01 10.36
CA ALA A 362 -10.62 21.82 11.17
C ALA A 362 -9.54 20.97 11.88
N VAL A 363 -9.91 19.81 12.43
CA VAL A 363 -8.95 18.86 13.03
C VAL A 363 -7.96 18.36 11.98
N ILE A 364 -8.44 17.91 10.81
CA ILE A 364 -7.59 17.37 9.73
C ILE A 364 -6.55 18.42 9.28
N PHE A 365 -7.00 19.63 8.93
CA PHE A 365 -6.10 20.66 8.42
C PHE A 365 -5.18 21.24 9.49
N LYS A 366 -5.66 21.44 10.73
CA LYS A 366 -4.78 21.86 11.83
C LYS A 366 -3.71 20.80 12.08
N SER A 367 -4.07 19.52 12.06
CA SER A 367 -3.12 18.41 12.29
C SER A 367 -2.10 18.25 11.18
N ALA A 368 -2.46 18.61 9.94
CA ALA A 368 -1.55 18.51 8.82
C ALA A 368 -0.41 19.56 8.85
N PHE A 369 -0.64 20.71 9.50
CA PHE A 369 0.25 21.87 9.47
C PHE A 369 0.73 22.35 10.85
N SER A 370 0.19 21.82 11.95
CA SER A 370 0.57 22.23 13.31
C SER A 370 1.83 21.53 13.80
N VAL A 371 2.84 22.32 14.20
CA VAL A 371 4.05 21.84 14.87
C VAL A 371 3.80 21.54 16.36
N LYS A 372 2.73 22.10 16.94
CA LYS A 372 2.30 21.82 18.31
C LYS A 372 1.41 20.57 18.33
N ALA A 373 1.61 19.71 19.32
CA ALA A 373 0.66 18.64 19.63
C ALA A 373 -0.74 19.25 19.74
N ILE A 374 -1.66 18.79 18.90
CA ILE A 374 -3.05 19.21 19.02
C ILE A 374 -3.57 18.58 20.30
N GLY A 375 -4.22 19.41 21.13
CA GLY A 375 -4.61 19.08 22.50
C GLY A 375 -5.17 17.67 22.62
N GLY A 376 -4.66 16.92 23.61
CA GLY A 376 -5.02 15.51 23.82
C GLY A 376 -3.84 14.54 23.87
N GLY A 377 -2.60 14.99 24.10
CA GLY A 377 -1.48 14.06 24.35
C GLY A 377 -1.01 13.29 23.12
N MET A 378 -1.04 13.89 21.94
CA MET A 378 -0.48 13.28 20.72
C MET A 378 1.03 13.01 20.91
N ILE A 379 1.42 11.74 21.02
CA ILE A 379 2.79 11.26 21.19
C ILE A 379 3.35 10.85 19.82
N GLY A 380 4.54 11.34 19.47
CA GLY A 380 5.28 10.87 18.30
C GLY A 380 4.86 11.43 16.93
N ALA A 381 3.60 11.85 16.71
CA ALA A 381 3.18 12.37 15.40
C ALA A 381 3.62 13.83 15.15
N SER A 382 4.74 14.00 14.46
CA SER A 382 5.20 15.30 13.95
C SER A 382 4.59 15.65 12.59
N VAL A 383 4.59 16.94 12.20
CA VAL A 383 4.23 17.38 10.83
C VAL A 383 5.04 16.61 9.78
N LYS A 384 6.34 16.37 10.04
CA LYS A 384 7.21 15.60 9.16
C LYS A 384 6.73 14.15 8.98
N GLN A 385 6.22 13.54 10.04
CA GLN A 385 5.65 12.21 10.01
C GLN A 385 4.33 12.16 9.26
N ALA A 386 3.42 13.13 9.50
CA ALA A 386 2.19 13.27 8.73
C ALA A 386 2.45 13.42 7.23
N ILE A 387 3.46 14.23 6.84
CA ILE A 387 3.90 14.36 5.45
C ILE A 387 4.41 13.02 4.92
N SER A 388 5.41 12.44 5.58
CA SER A 388 6.09 11.24 5.08
C SER A 388 5.11 10.06 4.90
N ILE A 389 4.32 9.79 5.94
CA ILE A 389 3.34 8.70 5.95
C ILE A 389 2.19 9.02 4.99
N GLY A 390 1.68 10.25 5.00
CA GLY A 390 0.58 10.65 4.13
C GLY A 390 0.94 10.56 2.65
N VAL A 391 2.10 11.09 2.23
CA VAL A 391 2.49 10.97 0.81
C VAL A 391 2.83 9.51 0.44
N ARG A 392 3.54 8.76 1.29
CA ARG A 392 3.84 7.32 1.05
C ARG A 392 2.54 6.52 0.88
N ARG A 393 1.61 6.61 1.84
CA ARG A 393 0.33 5.89 1.80
C ARG A 393 -0.57 6.36 0.68
N GLY A 394 -0.59 7.67 0.39
CA GLY A 394 -1.36 8.23 -0.72
C GLY A 394 -0.92 7.68 -2.09
N LEU A 395 0.39 7.65 -2.35
CA LEU A 395 0.94 7.14 -3.61
C LEU A 395 0.80 5.61 -3.75
N LEU A 396 0.90 4.88 -2.63
CA LEU A 396 0.64 3.44 -2.62
C LEU A 396 -0.85 3.12 -2.83
N SER A 397 -1.75 3.92 -2.25
CA SER A 397 -3.20 3.74 -2.39
C SER A 397 -3.66 3.83 -3.85
N ASN A 398 -3.31 4.91 -4.56
CA ASN A 398 -3.72 5.08 -5.96
C ASN A 398 -2.72 4.50 -6.98
N GLU A 399 -1.59 3.97 -6.51
CA GLU A 399 -0.49 3.45 -7.33
C GLU A 399 0.01 4.43 -8.41
N SER A 400 -0.09 5.75 -8.19
CA SER A 400 0.40 6.74 -9.15
C SER A 400 1.91 6.78 -9.11
N GLY A 401 2.56 6.55 -10.26
CA GLY A 401 4.02 6.49 -10.34
C GLY A 401 4.60 5.09 -10.16
N LEU A 402 3.78 4.09 -9.80
CA LEU A 402 4.19 2.68 -9.83
C LEU A 402 4.20 2.12 -11.26
N GLY A 403 3.40 2.67 -12.18
CA GLY A 403 3.30 2.22 -13.57
C GLY A 403 2.46 0.97 -13.82
N SER A 404 2.02 0.27 -12.77
CA SER A 404 1.15 -0.91 -12.80
C SER A 404 -0.15 -0.69 -13.60
N ALA A 405 -0.87 0.40 -13.34
CA ALA A 405 -2.13 0.69 -14.01
C ALA A 405 -2.00 0.89 -15.52
N ALA A 406 -0.82 1.27 -16.03
CA ALA A 406 -0.58 1.35 -17.48
C ALA A 406 -0.76 -0.02 -18.17
N ILE A 407 -0.57 -1.11 -17.42
CA ILE A 407 -0.72 -2.48 -17.92
C ILE A 407 -2.21 -2.75 -18.25
N ALA A 408 -3.14 -2.51 -17.32
CA ALA A 408 -4.58 -2.61 -17.61
C ALA A 408 -5.00 -1.65 -18.72
N GLN A 409 -4.52 -0.41 -18.67
CA GLN A 409 -4.86 0.63 -19.64
C GLN A 409 -4.38 0.29 -21.06
N SER A 410 -3.31 -0.48 -21.21
CA SER A 410 -2.85 -0.93 -22.52
C SER A 410 -3.81 -1.90 -23.22
N ALA A 411 -4.67 -2.61 -22.48
CA ALA A 411 -5.69 -3.50 -23.02
C ALA A 411 -6.94 -2.77 -23.55
N SER A 412 -7.09 -1.48 -23.23
CA SER A 412 -8.23 -0.63 -23.61
C SER A 412 -8.40 -0.53 -25.14
N LYS A 413 -9.63 -0.63 -25.64
CA LYS A 413 -9.99 -0.31 -27.03
C LYS A 413 -9.90 1.19 -27.27
N SER A 414 -8.69 1.69 -27.47
CA SER A 414 -8.42 3.10 -27.72
C SER A 414 -7.28 3.32 -28.71
N SER A 415 -7.55 4.10 -29.75
CA SER A 415 -6.63 4.58 -30.77
C SER A 415 -5.97 5.91 -30.39
N HIS A 416 -6.45 6.58 -29.35
CA HIS A 416 -6.03 7.92 -28.95
C HIS A 416 -5.44 7.93 -27.53
N PRO A 417 -4.10 7.95 -27.40
CA PRO A 417 -3.43 8.01 -26.10
C PRO A 417 -3.91 9.12 -25.15
N PRO A 418 -4.17 10.38 -25.59
CA PRO A 418 -4.70 11.43 -24.70
C PRO A 418 -6.06 11.08 -24.10
N ARG A 419 -6.94 10.45 -24.89
CA ARG A 419 -8.27 10.02 -24.45
C ARG A 419 -8.15 8.94 -23.37
N ASN A 420 -7.28 7.96 -23.59
CA ASN A 420 -7.05 6.90 -22.62
C ASN A 420 -6.39 7.42 -21.33
N GLY A 421 -5.46 8.36 -21.45
CA GLY A 421 -4.87 9.06 -20.29
C GLY A 421 -5.92 9.76 -19.43
N LEU A 422 -6.92 10.42 -20.04
CA LEU A 422 -8.01 11.03 -19.27
C LEU A 422 -8.77 9.98 -18.45
N ILE A 423 -9.13 8.85 -19.07
CA ILE A 423 -9.82 7.76 -18.38
C ILE A 423 -8.96 7.24 -17.23
N ALA A 424 -7.68 6.97 -17.47
CA ALA A 424 -6.76 6.45 -16.45
C ALA A 424 -6.64 7.36 -15.22
N MET A 425 -6.57 8.69 -15.38
CA MET A 425 -6.46 9.60 -14.22
C MET A 425 -7.70 9.65 -13.32
N THR A 426 -8.87 9.21 -13.81
CA THR A 426 -10.06 9.11 -12.95
C THR A 426 -9.91 8.02 -11.90
N GLY A 427 -9.04 7.03 -12.13
CA GLY A 427 -8.68 6.01 -11.14
C GLY A 427 -8.19 6.67 -9.85
N THR A 428 -7.17 7.52 -9.95
CA THR A 428 -6.62 8.27 -8.81
C THR A 428 -7.64 9.21 -8.16
N PHE A 429 -8.53 9.83 -8.94
CA PHE A 429 -9.60 10.69 -8.40
C PHE A 429 -10.57 9.91 -7.53
N ILE A 430 -11.11 8.80 -8.04
CA ILE A 430 -12.07 7.96 -7.32
C ILE A 430 -11.41 7.37 -6.07
N ASP A 431 -10.21 6.83 -6.22
CA ASP A 431 -9.43 6.19 -5.17
C ASP A 431 -9.10 7.14 -4.00
N THR A 432 -8.41 8.24 -4.29
CA THR A 432 -7.77 9.05 -3.24
C THR A 432 -8.55 10.30 -2.88
N LEU A 433 -9.28 10.89 -3.83
CA LEU A 433 -10.03 12.12 -3.56
C LEU A 433 -11.48 11.84 -3.14
N VAL A 434 -12.04 10.67 -3.50
CA VAL A 434 -13.38 10.25 -3.07
C VAL A 434 -13.30 9.22 -1.95
N VAL A 435 -12.81 8.01 -2.21
CA VAL A 435 -12.87 6.90 -1.24
C VAL A 435 -12.05 7.22 0.02
N ASN A 436 -10.79 7.63 -0.12
CA ASN A 436 -9.96 8.02 1.02
C ASN A 436 -10.55 9.20 1.82
N THR A 437 -11.15 10.19 1.17
CA THR A 437 -11.82 11.29 1.87
C THR A 437 -12.97 10.79 2.74
N LEU A 438 -13.76 9.83 2.27
CA LEU A 438 -14.86 9.24 3.04
C LEU A 438 -14.34 8.43 4.22
N THR A 439 -13.30 7.62 4.02
CA THR A 439 -12.64 6.88 5.10
C THR A 439 -12.12 7.83 6.17
N THR A 440 -11.41 8.89 5.74
CA THR A 440 -10.87 9.92 6.61
C THR A 440 -11.96 10.61 7.42
N LEU A 441 -13.01 11.08 6.75
CA LEU A 441 -14.11 11.76 7.43
C LEU A 441 -14.82 10.82 8.40
N THR A 442 -15.07 9.58 8.03
CA THR A 442 -15.71 8.58 8.91
C THR A 442 -14.90 8.39 10.20
N ILE A 443 -13.59 8.24 10.11
CA ILE A 443 -12.72 8.03 11.28
C ILE A 443 -12.59 9.31 12.13
N VAL A 444 -12.46 10.47 11.51
CA VAL A 444 -12.24 11.73 12.24
C VAL A 444 -13.54 12.24 12.87
N ILE A 445 -14.67 12.16 12.16
CA ILE A 445 -15.95 12.71 12.63
C ILE A 445 -16.54 11.92 13.80
N THR A 446 -16.23 10.61 13.88
CA THR A 446 -16.62 9.73 14.99
C THR A 446 -15.66 9.83 16.19
N GLY A 447 -14.52 10.52 16.02
CA GLY A 447 -13.49 10.62 17.06
C GLY A 447 -12.66 9.35 17.24
N MET A 448 -12.85 8.30 16.43
CA MET A 448 -12.12 7.04 16.59
C MET A 448 -10.61 7.17 16.40
N TYR A 449 -10.14 8.22 15.72
CA TYR A 449 -8.71 8.53 15.64
C TYR A 449 -8.03 8.72 17.01
N LEU A 450 -8.79 9.05 18.07
CA LEU A 450 -8.29 9.16 19.45
C LEU A 450 -7.98 7.81 20.09
N LYS A 451 -8.51 6.71 19.55
CA LYS A 451 -8.24 5.34 20.02
C LYS A 451 -7.01 4.72 19.35
N THR A 452 -6.10 5.53 18.82
CA THR A 452 -4.90 5.07 18.10
C THR A 452 -3.66 5.25 18.96
N ALA A 453 -2.59 4.51 18.66
CA ALA A 453 -1.34 4.54 19.43
C ALA A 453 -0.72 5.95 19.49
N VAL A 454 -0.88 6.76 18.44
CA VAL A 454 -0.42 8.16 18.40
C VAL A 454 -1.08 9.05 19.47
N PHE A 455 -2.20 8.63 20.03
CA PHE A 455 -2.88 9.32 21.14
C PHE A 455 -2.75 8.57 22.48
N GLY A 456 -1.81 7.62 22.59
CA GLY A 456 -1.50 6.91 23.83
C GLY A 456 -2.50 5.81 24.22
N ALA A 457 -3.31 5.33 23.28
CA ALA A 457 -4.20 4.19 23.53
C ALA A 457 -3.37 2.89 23.70
N PRO A 458 -3.53 2.14 24.82
CA PRO A 458 -2.77 0.91 25.09
C PRO A 458 -2.89 -0.15 23.99
N GLU A 459 -4.11 -0.37 23.51
CA GLU A 459 -4.41 -1.21 22.33
C GLU A 459 -4.83 -0.31 21.16
N GLY A 460 -3.88 0.51 20.69
CA GLY A 460 -4.13 1.47 19.62
C GLY A 460 -4.71 0.83 18.36
N LEU A 461 -5.96 1.14 18.04
CA LEU A 461 -6.62 0.68 16.83
C LEU A 461 -5.88 1.18 15.58
N THR A 462 -5.78 0.32 14.57
CA THR A 462 -5.15 0.64 13.29
C THR A 462 -5.83 -0.15 12.16
N SER A 463 -5.44 0.10 10.91
CA SER A 463 -5.87 -0.71 9.76
C SER A 463 -7.41 -0.82 9.65
N THR A 464 -7.91 -1.95 9.15
CA THR A 464 -9.36 -2.21 9.00
C THR A 464 -10.12 -2.12 10.33
N ALA A 465 -9.51 -2.51 11.46
CA ALA A 465 -10.14 -2.49 12.78
C ALA A 465 -10.54 -1.06 13.21
N LEU A 466 -9.68 -0.06 12.97
CA LEU A 466 -10.01 1.33 13.25
C LEU A 466 -11.20 1.84 12.41
N THR A 467 -11.31 1.41 11.16
CA THR A 467 -12.44 1.80 10.31
C THR A 467 -13.72 1.07 10.72
N ALA A 468 -13.63 -0.21 11.06
CA ALA A 468 -14.75 -1.00 11.59
C ALA A 468 -15.31 -0.35 12.87
N ALA A 469 -14.45 0.02 13.81
CA ALA A 469 -14.86 0.71 15.04
C ALA A 469 -15.60 2.03 14.77
N ALA A 470 -15.17 2.80 13.76
CA ALA A 470 -15.86 4.03 13.36
C ALA A 470 -17.24 3.77 12.74
N PHE A 471 -17.42 2.65 12.05
CA PHE A 471 -18.72 2.25 11.52
C PHE A 471 -19.62 1.72 12.64
N ASP A 472 -19.09 0.87 13.53
CA ASP A 472 -19.82 0.29 14.66
C ASP A 472 -20.29 1.35 15.67
N SER A 473 -19.58 2.48 15.77
CA SER A 473 -20.00 3.58 16.64
C SER A 473 -21.30 4.27 16.20
N VAL A 474 -21.78 4.01 14.98
CA VAL A 474 -22.98 4.67 14.41
C VAL A 474 -23.98 3.67 13.85
N ILE A 475 -23.51 2.68 13.10
CA ILE A 475 -24.34 1.68 12.44
C ILE A 475 -24.27 0.41 13.26
N PRO A 476 -25.41 -0.14 13.75
CA PRO A 476 -25.42 -1.45 14.38
C PRO A 476 -24.83 -2.49 13.42
N PHE A 477 -23.81 -3.21 13.88
CA PHE A 477 -23.06 -4.19 13.07
C PHE A 477 -22.33 -3.58 11.86
N GLY A 478 -21.93 -2.31 11.96
CA GLY A 478 -21.17 -1.60 10.92
C GLY A 478 -19.85 -2.29 10.53
N GLY A 479 -19.23 -3.02 11.46
CA GLY A 479 -18.07 -3.87 11.22
C GLY A 479 -18.29 -4.92 10.14
N TYR A 480 -19.50 -5.47 10.00
CA TYR A 480 -19.83 -6.42 8.92
C TYR A 480 -19.83 -5.76 7.53
N ILE A 481 -20.18 -4.47 7.43
CA ILE A 481 -20.07 -3.71 6.18
C ILE A 481 -18.60 -3.59 5.78
N ILE A 482 -17.72 -3.34 6.76
CA ILE A 482 -16.27 -3.27 6.53
C ILE A 482 -15.69 -4.64 6.18
N ALA A 483 -16.15 -5.71 6.83
CA ALA A 483 -15.72 -7.07 6.50
C ALA A 483 -16.09 -7.47 5.07
N LEU A 484 -17.33 -7.21 4.66
CA LEU A 484 -17.78 -7.47 3.29
C LEU A 484 -17.05 -6.58 2.27
N SER A 485 -16.84 -5.31 2.60
CA SER A 485 -16.07 -4.38 1.75
C SER A 485 -14.63 -4.88 1.59
N SER A 486 -13.98 -5.32 2.67
CA SER A 486 -12.63 -5.86 2.65
C SER A 486 -12.51 -7.12 1.78
N LEU A 487 -13.50 -8.01 1.82
CA LEU A 487 -13.56 -9.17 0.93
C LEU A 487 -13.65 -8.75 -0.53
N LEU A 488 -14.59 -7.86 -0.87
CA LEU A 488 -14.81 -7.44 -2.25
C LEU A 488 -13.59 -6.70 -2.81
N PHE A 489 -12.99 -5.83 -2.00
CA PHE A 489 -11.83 -5.02 -2.34
C PHE A 489 -10.58 -5.90 -2.50
N GLY A 490 -10.31 -6.80 -1.56
CA GLY A 490 -9.21 -7.75 -1.67
C GLY A 490 -9.38 -8.68 -2.86
N TYR A 491 -10.59 -9.20 -3.10
CA TYR A 491 -10.90 -10.05 -4.24
C TYR A 491 -10.66 -9.32 -5.58
N SER A 492 -11.15 -8.08 -5.73
CA SER A 492 -10.92 -7.30 -6.95
C SER A 492 -9.44 -7.02 -7.17
N THR A 493 -8.69 -6.75 -6.09
CA THR A 493 -7.24 -6.50 -6.17
C THR A 493 -6.50 -7.72 -6.72
N LEU A 494 -6.84 -8.92 -6.25
CA LEU A 494 -6.24 -10.17 -6.76
C LEU A 494 -6.47 -10.36 -8.26
N LEU A 495 -7.65 -9.97 -8.79
CA LEU A 495 -7.93 -10.08 -10.23
C LEU A 495 -7.03 -9.16 -11.07
N GLY A 496 -6.91 -7.90 -10.67
CA GLY A 496 -6.11 -6.91 -11.39
C GLY A 496 -4.61 -7.20 -11.32
N TRP A 497 -4.10 -7.51 -10.13
CA TRP A 497 -2.68 -7.80 -9.90
C TRP A 497 -2.23 -9.11 -10.53
N CYS A 498 -3.12 -10.11 -10.65
CA CYS A 498 -2.84 -11.29 -11.45
C CYS A 498 -2.50 -10.88 -12.89
N TYR A 499 -3.34 -10.07 -13.55
CA TYR A 499 -3.08 -9.60 -14.91
C TYR A 499 -1.80 -8.76 -15.03
N TYR A 500 -1.47 -7.95 -14.03
CA TYR A 500 -0.25 -7.14 -14.03
C TYR A 500 1.01 -8.00 -14.05
N GLY A 501 1.11 -8.96 -13.14
CA GLY A 501 2.27 -9.85 -13.10
C GLY A 501 2.34 -10.80 -14.29
N GLU A 502 1.20 -11.17 -14.87
CA GLU A 502 1.14 -11.93 -16.11
C GLU A 502 1.86 -11.20 -17.24
N LYS A 503 1.53 -9.92 -17.47
CA LYS A 503 2.17 -9.13 -18.53
C LYS A 503 3.64 -8.85 -18.24
N CYS A 504 4.02 -8.72 -16.97
CA CYS A 504 5.43 -8.64 -16.56
C CYS A 504 6.20 -9.92 -16.94
N LEU A 505 5.68 -11.11 -16.61
CA LEU A 505 6.35 -12.36 -16.97
C LEU A 505 6.28 -12.67 -18.47
N GLU A 506 5.17 -12.32 -19.14
CA GLU A 506 5.03 -12.44 -20.59
C GLU A 506 6.13 -11.65 -21.31
N TYR A 507 6.47 -10.45 -20.82
CA TYR A 507 7.58 -9.67 -21.38
C TYR A 507 8.94 -10.38 -21.27
N ILE A 508 9.16 -11.17 -20.21
CA ILE A 508 10.44 -11.84 -19.94
C ILE A 508 10.54 -13.19 -20.68
N PHE A 509 9.47 -13.98 -20.62
CA PHE A 509 9.47 -15.40 -21.03
C PHE A 509 8.53 -15.71 -22.20
N GLY A 510 7.84 -14.70 -22.72
CA GLY A 510 6.84 -14.86 -23.78
C GLY A 510 5.53 -15.47 -23.29
N VAL A 511 4.59 -15.66 -24.22
CA VAL A 511 3.19 -15.99 -23.92
C VAL A 511 2.99 -17.36 -23.26
N ARG A 512 3.98 -18.26 -23.37
CA ARG A 512 3.91 -19.62 -22.78
C ARG A 512 3.89 -19.61 -21.25
N ILE A 513 4.43 -18.57 -20.61
CA ILE A 513 4.48 -18.47 -19.14
C ILE A 513 3.13 -18.09 -18.51
N VAL A 514 2.20 -17.55 -19.31
CA VAL A 514 0.92 -16.98 -18.82
C VAL A 514 0.13 -18.00 -17.99
N HIS A 515 -0.05 -19.21 -18.50
CA HIS A 515 -0.84 -20.22 -17.78
C HIS A 515 -0.13 -20.75 -16.52
N PRO A 516 1.15 -21.16 -16.56
CA PRO A 516 1.91 -21.49 -15.35
C PRO A 516 1.89 -20.39 -14.29
N TYR A 517 2.00 -19.13 -14.70
CA TYR A 517 1.94 -17.98 -13.79
C TYR A 517 0.58 -17.87 -13.10
N ARG A 518 -0.54 -17.97 -13.83
CA ARG A 518 -1.87 -17.90 -13.22
C ARG A 518 -2.08 -19.00 -12.18
N ILE A 519 -1.62 -20.23 -12.47
CA ILE A 519 -1.69 -21.35 -11.52
C ILE A 519 -0.86 -21.06 -10.27
N ALA A 520 0.39 -20.60 -10.43
CA ALA A 520 1.23 -20.22 -9.29
C ALA A 520 0.59 -19.10 -8.46
N PHE A 521 0.00 -18.10 -9.11
CA PHE A 521 -0.70 -17.00 -8.45
C PHE A 521 -1.88 -17.52 -7.61
N ILE A 522 -2.69 -18.44 -8.15
CA ILE A 522 -3.83 -19.05 -7.43
C ILE A 522 -3.36 -19.86 -6.20
N ILE A 523 -2.28 -20.63 -6.34
CA ILE A 523 -1.72 -21.39 -5.22
C ILE A 523 -1.25 -20.45 -4.10
N LEU A 524 -0.58 -19.34 -4.47
CA LEU A 524 -0.08 -18.37 -3.50
C LEU A 524 -1.19 -17.63 -2.75
N ILE A 525 -2.41 -17.53 -3.32
CA ILE A 525 -3.58 -17.00 -2.60
C ILE A 525 -3.93 -17.91 -1.43
N PHE A 526 -3.97 -19.22 -1.65
CA PHE A 526 -4.24 -20.17 -0.57
C PHE A 526 -3.13 -20.12 0.48
N VAL A 527 -1.87 -20.08 0.06
CA VAL A 527 -0.74 -19.97 0.98
C VAL A 527 -0.82 -18.67 1.81
N GLY A 528 -1.09 -17.53 1.16
CA GLY A 528 -1.22 -16.23 1.83
C GLY A 528 -2.34 -16.18 2.85
N ALA A 529 -3.49 -16.78 2.56
CA ALA A 529 -4.60 -16.88 3.51
C ALA A 529 -4.23 -17.66 4.79
N ASN A 530 -3.34 -18.66 4.69
CA ASN A 530 -2.92 -19.50 5.82
C ASN A 530 -1.71 -18.98 6.58
N ILE A 531 -0.91 -18.09 5.99
CA ILE A 531 0.19 -17.44 6.71
C ILE A 531 -0.43 -16.41 7.64
N GLN A 532 -0.49 -16.75 8.91
CA GLN A 532 -1.05 -15.92 9.98
C GLN A 532 -0.05 -15.77 11.12
N GLY A 533 -0.27 -14.78 11.98
CA GLY A 533 0.53 -14.56 13.19
C GLY A 533 1.59 -13.47 13.04
N PRO A 534 2.64 -13.51 13.86
CA PRO A 534 3.42 -12.32 14.20
C PRO A 534 4.31 -11.76 13.08
N HIS A 535 4.84 -12.63 12.22
CA HIS A 535 5.73 -12.22 11.13
C HIS A 535 4.98 -11.82 9.85
N LEU A 536 3.66 -11.68 9.90
CA LEU A 536 2.79 -11.44 8.75
C LEU A 536 3.09 -10.13 8.01
N ASN A 537 3.59 -9.13 8.74
CA ASN A 537 4.06 -7.87 8.15
C ASN A 537 5.20 -8.06 7.15
N ILE A 538 5.92 -9.20 7.17
CA ILE A 538 7.00 -9.48 6.22
C ILE A 538 6.50 -9.43 4.77
N VAL A 539 5.29 -9.94 4.50
CA VAL A 539 4.70 -9.97 3.15
C VAL A 539 4.40 -8.55 2.67
N TRP A 540 3.93 -7.69 3.59
CA TRP A 540 3.69 -6.27 3.33
C TRP A 540 4.99 -5.51 3.08
N TYR A 541 6.03 -5.72 3.90
CA TYR A 541 7.32 -5.05 3.72
C TYR A 541 8.04 -5.49 2.44
N ILE A 542 8.03 -6.79 2.13
CA ILE A 542 8.56 -7.30 0.86
C ILE A 542 7.80 -6.68 -0.32
N GLY A 543 6.47 -6.59 -0.23
CA GLY A 543 5.65 -5.95 -1.25
C GLY A 543 5.92 -4.45 -1.40
N ASP A 544 6.08 -3.72 -0.29
CA ASP A 544 6.41 -2.29 -0.28
C ASP A 544 7.78 -2.03 -0.93
N MET A 545 8.79 -2.85 -0.60
CA MET A 545 10.12 -2.77 -1.23
C MET A 545 10.04 -3.02 -2.73
N ALA A 546 9.35 -4.09 -3.14
CA ALA A 546 9.24 -4.47 -4.54
C ALA A 546 8.45 -3.44 -5.36
N ASN A 547 7.41 -2.84 -4.77
CA ASN A 547 6.70 -1.70 -5.35
C ASN A 547 7.61 -0.51 -5.60
N ALA A 548 8.44 -0.15 -4.64
CA ALA A 548 9.37 0.97 -4.80
C ALA A 548 10.42 0.71 -5.89
N PHE A 549 10.95 -0.51 -5.97
CA PHE A 549 11.86 -0.89 -7.05
C PHE A 549 11.19 -0.90 -8.42
N MET A 550 9.93 -1.36 -8.50
CA MET A 550 9.14 -1.30 -9.73
C MET A 550 8.82 0.14 -10.14
N ALA A 551 8.61 1.06 -9.18
CA ALA A 551 8.34 2.46 -9.46
C ALA A 551 9.53 3.15 -10.15
N PHE A 552 10.76 2.86 -9.73
CA PHE A 552 11.96 3.52 -10.25
C PHE A 552 12.07 3.55 -11.80
N PRO A 553 12.05 2.41 -12.52
CA PRO A 553 12.14 2.41 -13.98
C PRO A 553 10.96 3.11 -14.63
N ASN A 554 9.77 3.04 -14.04
CA ASN A 554 8.61 3.79 -14.52
C ASN A 554 8.85 5.31 -14.42
N LEU A 555 9.29 5.80 -13.26
CA LEU A 555 9.56 7.22 -13.03
C LEU A 555 10.62 7.78 -13.99
N VAL A 556 11.67 7.01 -14.28
CA VAL A 556 12.66 7.35 -15.30
C VAL A 556 12.00 7.50 -16.68
N CYS A 557 11.12 6.58 -17.06
CA CYS A 557 10.37 6.68 -18.32
C CYS A 557 9.47 7.91 -18.35
N LEU A 558 8.77 8.22 -17.25
CA LEU A 558 7.90 9.39 -17.16
C LEU A 558 8.67 10.71 -17.30
N ILE A 559 9.89 10.80 -16.78
CA ILE A 559 10.74 11.99 -16.97
C ILE A 559 11.18 12.11 -18.44
N ILE A 560 11.71 11.03 -19.02
CA ILE A 560 12.23 11.03 -20.40
C ILE A 560 11.11 11.32 -21.41
N LEU A 561 9.94 10.70 -21.21
CA LEU A 561 8.82 10.76 -22.15
C LEU A 561 7.79 11.85 -21.81
N GLY A 562 7.86 12.45 -20.61
CA GLY A 562 6.87 13.40 -20.11
C GLY A 562 6.71 14.64 -20.99
N ARG A 563 7.80 15.16 -21.57
CA ARG A 563 7.72 16.27 -22.54
C ARG A 563 6.94 15.89 -23.79
N MET A 564 7.07 14.66 -24.27
CA MET A 564 6.30 14.16 -25.41
C MET A 564 4.82 14.04 -25.05
N VAL A 565 4.50 13.48 -23.88
CA VAL A 565 3.12 13.42 -23.35
C VAL A 565 2.50 14.81 -23.33
N GLY A 566 3.21 15.81 -22.78
CA GLY A 566 2.75 17.20 -22.75
C GLY A 566 2.51 17.82 -24.13
N LYS A 567 3.43 17.62 -25.08
CA LYS A 567 3.29 18.12 -26.46
C LYS A 567 2.08 17.53 -27.18
N VAL A 568 1.90 16.21 -27.12
CA VAL A 568 0.78 15.53 -27.79
C VAL A 568 -0.54 15.92 -27.13
N THR A 569 -0.59 15.95 -25.79
CA THR A 569 -1.75 16.39 -25.01
C THR A 569 -2.16 17.82 -25.38
N THR A 570 -1.18 18.71 -25.49
CA THR A 570 -1.43 20.10 -25.86
C THR A 570 -1.97 20.24 -27.27
N LYS A 571 -1.40 19.51 -28.24
CA LYS A 571 -1.92 19.47 -29.61
C LYS A 571 -3.36 18.94 -29.66
N TYR A 572 -3.65 17.88 -28.92
CA TYR A 572 -4.95 17.22 -28.97
C TYR A 572 -6.08 18.03 -28.29
N PHE A 573 -5.81 18.67 -27.14
CA PHE A 573 -6.87 19.33 -26.36
C PHE A 573 -6.85 20.85 -26.41
N TYR A 574 -5.72 21.49 -26.74
CA TYR A 574 -5.58 22.95 -26.53
C TYR A 574 -5.22 23.72 -27.80
N LYS A 575 -4.78 23.05 -28.87
CA LYS A 575 -4.69 23.68 -30.19
C LYS A 575 -6.01 23.42 -30.93
N LYS A 576 -6.69 24.49 -31.37
CA LYS A 576 -7.74 24.35 -32.38
C LYS A 576 -7.06 23.86 -33.66
N ASN A 577 -7.66 22.86 -34.31
CA ASN A 577 -7.43 22.64 -35.73
C ASN A 577 -8.10 23.82 -36.44
N THR A 578 -7.38 24.93 -36.54
CA THR A 578 -7.65 25.97 -37.54
C THR A 578 -7.20 25.47 -38.90
#